data_AF-A0A060SZB0-F1
#
_entry.id   AF-A0A060SZB0-F1
#
_cell.length_a   1.000
_cell.length_b   1.000
_cell.length_c   1.000
_cell.angle_alpha   90.00
_cell.angle_beta   90.00
_cell.angle_gamma   90.00
#
_symmetry.space_group_name_H-M   'P 1'
#
loop_
_entity.id
_entity.type
_entity.pdbx_description
1 polymer ?
#
loop_
_entity_poly.entity_id
_entity_poly.type
_entity_poly.pdbx_seq_one_letter_code
_entity_poly.pdbx_strand_id
1 'polypeptide(L)'
;MPIPKLPQLPATTDPWGPPAQIPAALRFNDVPYAPFSKGDKLGRVADWAADQTQQKDQKTRQHGRGFRDPYHAYGANVASFFTADDAEDVSSFSVVDSSKAPARPRGSQSAVLKTRGGRQQASRPQAGNAAPSGAANRGQGGANRGWSSRDRQFRGGGRRLGWGNFDKPQKVRDASVAITDDWKPVQTIGFNNLQKLSFESRPGQSVGDYGFVQRYDRSLDKAVLDAPLKPVDKVVYNVSTSEDPVISELSESGVGTVFATDTIIALLMCSTKSVIPWDIVINKRGGKIFLDKREGGPLDFVSVDENAVDPPAESTDKDNINSASSLAVEATYINHNFGANAVSESSSRYEFPKPNPFDSGDGAAALAQGYRYRKFNLANNVEEDEPLYLVVRGTVNAVQTSASGAEELVTVHALNEYGGSGNLEWKAKFVNQRGAIVAAEMKNNLNKLSRWTVESVLAGANLMKIGFVSRVAPKDNTRHVVVGVLGRDPAQFSQQLNINMANGWGIVKSIVNIATELEDGKYVLIKDPNYPQIKLYQVPESTFEDQE
;
A
#
# COMPACT_ATOMS: atom_id res chain seq x y z
N MET A 1 -72.10 -29.14 19.65
CA MET A 1 -70.76 -28.95 20.26
C MET A 1 -69.74 -28.89 19.13
N PRO A 2 -68.88 -27.87 19.05
CA PRO A 2 -67.83 -27.83 18.03
C PRO A 2 -66.80 -28.94 18.32
N ILE A 3 -66.51 -29.77 17.32
CA ILE A 3 -65.59 -30.90 17.41
C ILE A 3 -64.15 -30.35 17.47
N PRO A 4 -63.34 -30.71 18.47
CA PRO A 4 -61.95 -30.29 18.52
C PRO A 4 -61.17 -30.90 17.35
N LYS A 5 -60.61 -30.06 16.49
CA LYS A 5 -59.66 -30.49 15.45
C LYS A 5 -58.32 -30.80 16.08
N LEU A 6 -57.77 -31.97 15.78
CA LEU A 6 -56.42 -32.35 16.19
C LEU A 6 -55.38 -31.47 15.48
N PRO A 7 -54.35 -30.97 16.18
CA PRO A 7 -53.25 -30.26 15.55
C PRO A 7 -52.45 -31.21 14.66
N GLN A 8 -51.91 -30.69 13.55
CA GLN A 8 -51.02 -31.47 12.69
C GLN A 8 -49.68 -31.66 13.42
N LEU A 9 -49.30 -32.92 13.65
CA LEU A 9 -48.02 -33.29 14.24
C LEU A 9 -47.04 -33.73 13.13
N PRO A 10 -45.71 -33.54 13.32
CA PRO A 10 -44.70 -34.02 12.38
C PRO A 10 -44.75 -35.53 12.20
N ALA A 11 -44.28 -36.04 11.05
CA ALA A 11 -44.24 -37.47 10.79
C ALA A 11 -43.15 -38.13 11.65
N THR A 12 -43.32 -39.41 12.02
CA THR A 12 -42.35 -40.15 12.84
C THR A 12 -41.00 -40.36 12.17
N THR A 13 -40.90 -40.12 10.86
CA THR A 13 -39.67 -40.18 10.05
C THR A 13 -38.90 -38.86 10.02
N ASP A 14 -39.49 -37.77 10.53
CA ASP A 14 -38.82 -36.48 10.54
C ASP A 14 -37.69 -36.47 11.59
N PRO A 15 -36.52 -35.87 11.26
CA PRO A 15 -35.44 -35.75 12.22
C PRO A 15 -35.90 -34.95 13.45
N TRP A 16 -35.44 -35.38 14.62
CA TRP A 16 -35.71 -34.64 15.86
C TRP A 16 -35.08 -33.25 15.80
N GLY A 17 -35.91 -32.22 15.80
CA GLY A 17 -35.47 -30.83 15.69
C GLY A 17 -36.42 -29.98 14.86
N PRO A 18 -36.05 -28.71 14.55
CA PRO A 18 -36.82 -27.89 13.64
C PRO A 18 -36.84 -28.52 12.23
N PRO A 19 -37.97 -28.44 11.51
CA PRO A 19 -38.05 -28.95 10.14
C PRO A 19 -37.07 -28.21 9.22
N ALA A 20 -36.60 -28.90 8.17
CA ALA A 20 -35.65 -28.34 7.20
C ALA A 20 -36.17 -27.08 6.47
N GLN A 21 -37.49 -26.88 6.44
CA GLN A 21 -38.14 -25.69 5.92
C GLN A 21 -38.84 -24.93 7.04
N ILE A 22 -38.73 -23.59 7.02
CA ILE A 22 -39.42 -22.73 7.98
C ILE A 22 -40.93 -22.97 7.86
N PRO A 23 -41.65 -23.32 8.94
CA PRO A 23 -43.10 -23.52 8.93
C PRO A 23 -43.85 -22.30 8.42
N ALA A 24 -44.94 -22.49 7.65
CA ALA A 24 -45.72 -21.39 7.08
C ALA A 24 -46.22 -20.38 8.15
N ALA A 25 -46.54 -20.85 9.37
CA ALA A 25 -46.94 -19.99 10.49
C ALA A 25 -45.84 -19.03 10.97
N LEU A 26 -44.57 -19.33 10.68
CA LEU A 26 -43.39 -18.52 11.05
C LEU A 26 -42.82 -17.73 9.86
N ARG A 27 -43.47 -17.79 8.69
CA ARG A 27 -43.01 -17.07 7.48
C ARG A 27 -43.44 -15.60 7.42
N PHE A 28 -44.14 -15.07 8.42
CA PHE A 28 -44.50 -13.64 8.56
C PHE A 28 -44.79 -12.89 7.23
N ASN A 29 -45.52 -13.51 6.30
CA ASN A 29 -45.80 -12.98 4.95
C ASN A 29 -44.55 -12.52 4.17
N ASP A 30 -43.47 -13.32 4.22
CA ASP A 30 -42.19 -13.09 3.53
C ASP A 30 -41.48 -11.77 3.91
N VAL A 31 -41.82 -11.20 5.07
CA VAL A 31 -41.11 -10.04 5.64
C VAL A 31 -39.80 -10.52 6.31
N PRO A 32 -38.66 -9.84 6.07
CA PRO A 32 -37.41 -10.16 6.75
C PRO A 32 -37.59 -10.12 8.28
N TYR A 33 -37.16 -11.18 8.95
CA TYR A 33 -37.28 -11.26 10.41
C TYR A 33 -36.22 -10.38 11.09
N ALA A 34 -36.67 -9.44 11.90
CA ALA A 34 -35.83 -8.71 12.86
C ALA A 34 -36.33 -8.99 14.29
N PRO A 35 -35.45 -9.42 15.22
CA PRO A 35 -35.84 -9.60 16.61
C PRO A 35 -36.20 -8.25 17.23
N PHE A 36 -37.30 -8.20 17.99
CA PHE A 36 -37.75 -7.01 18.72
C PHE A 36 -38.39 -7.38 20.06
N SER A 37 -38.47 -6.43 20.97
CA SER A 37 -39.15 -6.58 22.27
C SER A 37 -40.32 -5.60 22.35
N LYS A 38 -41.52 -6.12 22.68
CA LYS A 38 -42.72 -5.28 22.89
C LYS A 38 -42.65 -4.42 24.16
N GLY A 39 -41.67 -4.67 25.03
CA GLY A 39 -41.43 -3.90 26.25
C GLY A 39 -40.49 -2.72 26.05
N ASP A 40 -39.94 -2.53 24.84
CA ASP A 40 -38.98 -1.47 24.57
C ASP A 40 -39.68 -0.11 24.55
N LYS A 41 -38.99 0.94 25.05
CA LYS A 41 -39.53 2.29 25.08
C LYS A 41 -39.59 2.86 23.66
N LEU A 42 -40.75 3.39 23.29
CA LEU A 42 -40.99 4.06 22.01
C LEU A 42 -40.89 5.58 22.16
N GLY A 43 -40.66 6.30 21.05
CA GLY A 43 -40.74 7.77 21.00
C GLY A 43 -39.40 8.52 20.92
N ARG A 44 -38.38 7.96 20.25
CA ARG A 44 -37.14 8.70 19.94
C ARG A 44 -37.38 9.64 18.76
N VAL A 45 -37.02 10.91 18.91
CA VAL A 45 -37.12 11.93 17.85
C VAL A 45 -35.87 11.85 16.96
N ALA A 46 -36.06 11.93 15.64
CA ALA A 46 -34.99 12.12 14.67
C ALA A 46 -34.78 13.64 14.47
N ASP A 47 -33.60 14.14 14.81
CA ASP A 47 -33.23 15.55 14.64
C ASP A 47 -31.99 15.63 13.75
N TRP A 48 -32.16 16.20 12.57
CA TRP A 48 -31.12 16.35 11.54
C TRP A 48 -30.29 17.62 11.73
N ALA A 49 -30.71 18.54 12.63
CA ALA A 49 -29.98 19.77 12.95
C ALA A 49 -29.19 19.66 14.26
N ALA A 50 -29.30 18.54 14.99
CA ALA A 50 -28.62 18.33 16.25
C ALA A 50 -27.10 18.12 16.06
N ASP A 51 -26.31 18.93 16.76
CA ASP A 51 -24.85 18.78 16.81
C ASP A 51 -24.49 17.50 17.60
N GLN A 52 -24.02 16.46 16.90
CA GLN A 52 -23.73 15.14 17.48
C GLN A 52 -22.66 15.19 18.58
N THR A 53 -21.81 16.22 18.59
CA THR A 53 -20.73 16.38 19.57
C THR A 53 -21.27 16.77 20.96
N GLN A 54 -22.29 17.61 21.03
CA GLN A 54 -22.84 18.06 22.31
C GLN A 54 -23.65 16.97 23.04
N GLN A 55 -24.33 16.07 22.31
CA GLN A 55 -25.08 14.96 22.93
C GLN A 55 -24.18 13.92 23.60
N LYS A 56 -22.99 13.62 23.05
CA LYS A 56 -22.03 12.70 23.66
C LYS A 56 -21.40 13.28 24.92
N ASP A 57 -21.12 14.59 24.94
CA ASP A 57 -20.53 15.27 26.10
C ASP A 57 -21.52 15.43 27.27
N GLN A 58 -22.80 15.68 26.99
CA GLN A 58 -23.83 15.71 28.04
C GLN A 58 -24.08 14.32 28.65
N LYS A 59 -24.10 13.26 27.82
CA LYS A 59 -24.24 11.86 28.27
C LYS A 59 -23.07 11.40 29.15
N THR A 60 -21.86 11.90 28.91
CA THR A 60 -20.66 11.51 29.67
C THR A 60 -20.50 12.29 30.98
N ARG A 61 -20.99 13.54 31.04
CA ARG A 61 -20.81 14.41 32.21
C ARG A 61 -21.80 14.18 33.34
N GLN A 62 -22.99 13.63 33.07
CA GLN A 62 -24.04 13.52 34.09
C GLN A 62 -24.20 12.11 34.71
N HIS A 63 -23.85 11.03 34.02
CA HIS A 63 -24.04 9.67 34.54
C HIS A 63 -22.90 8.71 34.15
N GLY A 64 -22.30 8.06 35.16
CA GLY A 64 -21.12 7.21 35.02
C GLY A 64 -21.29 5.98 34.11
N ARG A 65 -20.15 5.40 33.73
CA ARG A 65 -20.02 4.22 32.85
C ARG A 65 -20.99 3.10 33.25
N GLY A 66 -21.96 2.81 32.39
CA GLY A 66 -22.90 1.70 32.56
C GLY A 66 -24.34 2.00 32.14
N PHE A 67 -24.67 3.25 31.79
CA PHE A 67 -26.03 3.60 31.37
C PHE A 67 -26.31 3.12 29.94
N ARG A 68 -27.16 2.09 29.81
CA ARG A 68 -27.72 1.61 28.54
C ARG A 68 -28.74 2.64 28.05
N ASP A 69 -28.66 3.06 26.79
CA ASP A 69 -29.62 4.00 26.21
C ASP A 69 -31.05 3.43 26.37
N PRO A 70 -31.99 4.14 27.01
CA PRO A 70 -33.34 3.65 27.28
C PRO A 70 -34.13 3.32 26.01
N TYR A 71 -33.71 3.87 24.86
CA TYR A 71 -34.31 3.66 23.55
C TYR A 71 -33.51 2.69 22.67
N HIS A 72 -32.53 1.98 23.23
CA HIS A 72 -31.81 0.95 22.48
C HIS A 72 -32.69 -0.30 22.36
N ALA A 73 -33.22 -0.52 21.15
CA ALA A 73 -34.09 -1.65 20.85
C ALA A 73 -33.36 -2.99 21.03
N TYR A 74 -34.07 -3.99 21.56
CA TYR A 74 -33.60 -5.36 21.59
C TYR A 74 -33.39 -5.86 20.15
N GLY A 75 -32.22 -6.46 19.87
CA GLY A 75 -31.94 -6.97 18.53
C GLY A 75 -31.46 -5.93 17.52
N ALA A 76 -31.17 -4.68 17.93
CA ALA A 76 -30.75 -3.59 17.04
C ALA A 76 -29.55 -3.93 16.13
N ASN A 77 -28.63 -4.81 16.56
CA ASN A 77 -27.47 -5.23 15.75
C ASN A 77 -27.82 -6.23 14.62
N VAL A 78 -29.02 -6.80 14.63
CA VAL A 78 -29.49 -7.82 13.66
C VAL A 78 -30.48 -7.19 12.65
N ALA A 79 -30.99 -6.00 12.93
CA ALA A 79 -32.03 -5.33 12.15
C ALA A 79 -31.50 -4.42 11.02
N SER A 80 -30.23 -4.56 10.61
CA SER A 80 -29.58 -3.75 9.57
C SER A 80 -30.27 -3.80 8.19
N PHE A 81 -31.18 -4.75 7.95
CA PHE A 81 -31.99 -4.81 6.73
C PHE A 81 -33.09 -3.73 6.66
N PHE A 82 -33.46 -3.14 7.80
CA PHE A 82 -34.48 -2.08 7.88
C PHE A 82 -33.90 -0.68 8.10
N THR A 83 -32.57 -0.56 8.09
CA THR A 83 -31.89 0.74 8.14
C THR A 83 -31.63 1.23 6.73
N ALA A 84 -32.10 2.43 6.41
CA ALA A 84 -31.66 3.14 5.21
C ALA A 84 -30.28 3.73 5.50
N ASP A 85 -29.24 3.15 4.91
CA ASP A 85 -27.93 3.80 4.86
C ASP A 85 -28.02 4.89 3.78
N ASP A 86 -28.15 6.15 4.20
CA ASP A 86 -28.00 7.28 3.28
C ASP A 86 -26.55 7.25 2.75
N ALA A 87 -26.40 6.82 1.50
CA ALA A 87 -25.10 6.54 0.89
C ALA A 87 -24.29 7.79 0.50
N GLU A 88 -24.78 8.99 0.80
CA GLU A 88 -24.16 10.25 0.39
C GLU A 88 -24.25 11.28 1.50
N ASP A 89 -23.10 11.87 1.87
CA ASP A 89 -23.05 13.03 2.75
C ASP A 89 -23.52 14.26 1.95
N VAL A 90 -24.85 14.42 1.87
CA VAL A 90 -25.55 15.48 1.12
C VAL A 90 -25.20 16.90 1.58
N SER A 91 -24.44 17.03 2.68
CA SER A 91 -23.88 18.29 3.16
C SER A 91 -22.81 18.91 2.24
N SER A 92 -22.25 18.11 1.32
CA SER A 92 -21.27 18.55 0.33
C SER A 92 -21.87 19.31 -0.86
N PHE A 93 -23.19 19.24 -1.07
CA PHE A 93 -23.86 19.97 -2.14
C PHE A 93 -24.12 21.43 -1.73
N SER A 94 -23.56 22.36 -2.50
CA SER A 94 -23.92 23.77 -2.39
C SER A 94 -25.10 24.09 -3.31
N VAL A 95 -26.10 24.80 -2.80
CA VAL A 95 -27.22 25.28 -3.62
C VAL A 95 -26.70 26.45 -4.46
N VAL A 96 -26.69 26.29 -5.79
CA VAL A 96 -26.30 27.36 -6.72
C VAL A 96 -27.44 28.38 -6.82
N ASP A 97 -27.20 29.60 -6.36
CA ASP A 97 -28.13 30.71 -6.56
C ASP A 97 -28.12 31.11 -8.05
N SER A 98 -29.27 30.97 -8.72
CA SER A 98 -29.47 31.37 -10.12
C SER A 98 -29.90 32.84 -10.27
N SER A 99 -29.96 33.59 -9.17
CA SER A 99 -30.23 35.02 -9.23
C SER A 99 -29.04 35.77 -9.83
N LYS A 100 -29.30 36.58 -10.88
CA LYS A 100 -28.29 37.43 -11.49
C LYS A 100 -27.76 38.41 -10.43
N ALA A 101 -26.53 38.18 -9.97
CA ALA A 101 -25.85 39.10 -9.07
C ALA A 101 -25.74 40.49 -9.74
N PRO A 102 -26.26 41.58 -9.13
CA PRO A 102 -26.10 42.92 -9.69
C PRO A 102 -24.63 43.33 -9.61
N ALA A 103 -24.14 43.92 -10.70
CA ALA A 103 -22.77 44.35 -10.89
C ALA A 103 -22.27 45.21 -9.72
N ARG A 104 -21.22 44.76 -9.01
CA ARG A 104 -20.55 45.57 -8.00
C ARG A 104 -19.79 46.73 -8.69
N PRO A 105 -19.99 47.99 -8.27
CA PRO A 105 -19.22 49.11 -8.79
C PRO A 105 -17.81 49.11 -8.19
N ARG A 106 -16.82 49.43 -9.03
CA ARG A 106 -15.45 49.71 -8.64
C ARG A 106 -15.39 51.00 -7.82
N GLY A 107 -14.76 50.93 -6.64
CA GLY A 107 -14.06 52.05 -6.00
C GLY A 107 -14.70 52.64 -4.74
N SER A 108 -14.11 52.36 -3.58
CA SER A 108 -13.75 53.38 -2.57
C SER A 108 -12.95 52.74 -1.43
N GLN A 109 -11.82 53.37 -1.10
CA GLN A 109 -10.99 53.06 0.07
C GLN A 109 -11.74 53.33 1.40
N SER A 110 -11.20 52.74 2.47
CA SER A 110 -11.43 53.03 3.90
C SER A 110 -12.74 52.57 4.54
N ALA A 111 -12.65 51.59 5.45
CA ALA A 111 -12.75 51.85 6.89
C ALA A 111 -12.69 50.54 7.68
N VAL A 112 -11.65 50.39 8.50
CA VAL A 112 -11.59 49.41 9.59
C VAL A 112 -12.60 49.83 10.65
N LEU A 113 -13.75 49.15 10.72
CA LEU A 113 -14.73 49.37 11.77
C LEU A 113 -14.45 48.44 12.97
N LYS A 114 -13.75 48.99 13.97
CA LYS A 114 -13.72 48.47 15.34
C LYS A 114 -15.10 48.69 15.97
N THR A 115 -15.85 47.63 16.27
CA THR A 115 -17.02 47.71 17.14
C THR A 115 -16.65 47.42 18.59
N ARG A 116 -16.73 48.50 19.36
CA ARG A 116 -16.57 48.61 20.81
C ARG A 116 -17.92 48.28 21.46
N GLY A 117 -18.01 47.14 22.15
CA GLY A 117 -19.04 46.86 23.14
C GLY A 117 -18.40 46.75 24.51
N GLY A 118 -18.35 47.85 25.26
CA GLY A 118 -17.80 47.89 26.61
C GLY A 118 -18.89 47.83 27.69
N ARG A 119 -18.54 47.21 28.82
CA ARG A 119 -18.97 47.52 30.19
C ARG A 119 -17.90 46.93 31.11
N GLN A 120 -16.91 47.72 31.56
CA GLN A 120 -16.91 48.54 32.77
C GLN A 120 -17.30 47.81 34.07
N GLN A 121 -16.28 47.46 34.86
CA GLN A 121 -16.20 47.78 36.30
C GLN A 121 -14.69 47.77 36.67
N ALA A 122 -14.02 48.92 36.65
CA ALA A 122 -13.71 49.78 37.83
C ALA A 122 -12.82 49.03 38.86
N SER A 123 -11.49 49.27 38.89
CA SER A 123 -10.82 50.32 39.70
C SER A 123 -10.79 49.94 41.19
N ARG A 124 -9.67 49.70 41.89
CA ARG A 124 -8.44 50.50 42.05
C ARG A 124 -7.30 49.68 42.71
N PRO A 125 -6.07 50.23 42.79
CA PRO A 125 -4.78 49.55 42.98
C PRO A 125 -4.21 49.73 44.40
N GLN A 126 -3.03 49.15 44.71
CA GLN A 126 -1.88 49.84 45.35
C GLN A 126 -0.67 48.92 45.59
N ALA A 127 0.52 49.50 45.35
CA ALA A 127 1.91 49.25 45.78
C ALA A 127 2.16 48.16 46.86
N GLY A 128 3.29 47.43 46.89
CA GLY A 128 4.69 47.80 46.62
C GLY A 128 5.54 47.38 47.83
N ASN A 129 6.86 47.23 47.64
CA ASN A 129 7.91 46.78 48.60
C ASN A 129 7.88 45.29 48.96
N ALA A 130 8.98 44.61 49.33
CA ALA A 130 10.43 44.75 49.25
C ALA A 130 10.97 43.45 49.92
N ALA A 131 12.12 42.92 49.50
CA ALA A 131 12.83 41.83 50.21
C ALA A 131 13.46 42.36 51.54
N PRO A 132 14.27 41.62 52.35
CA PRO A 132 14.76 40.23 52.25
C PRO A 132 14.90 39.45 53.61
N SER A 133 15.53 38.26 53.53
CA SER A 133 16.39 37.60 54.54
C SER A 133 15.79 36.56 55.52
N GLY A 134 16.53 35.45 55.67
CA GLY A 134 16.84 34.90 57.01
C GLY A 134 16.51 33.43 57.30
N ALA A 135 17.56 32.66 57.60
CA ALA A 135 17.62 31.40 58.37
C ALA A 135 17.14 30.10 57.68
N ALA A 136 18.03 29.19 57.26
CA ALA A 136 18.92 28.30 58.03
C ALA A 136 18.17 27.24 58.86
N ASN A 137 18.23 25.97 58.42
CA ASN A 137 18.72 24.91 59.30
C ASN A 137 19.30 23.71 58.52
N ARG A 138 20.34 23.13 59.11
CA ARG A 138 21.22 22.06 58.63
C ARG A 138 20.76 20.69 59.16
N GLY A 139 21.25 19.64 58.48
CA GLY A 139 21.41 18.26 58.97
C GLY A 139 21.41 17.30 57.76
N GLN A 140 22.53 16.89 57.16
CA GLN A 140 23.56 15.92 57.64
C GLN A 140 22.90 14.67 58.23
N GLY A 141 23.12 13.43 57.78
CA GLY A 141 23.94 12.81 56.74
C GLY A 141 23.71 11.29 56.85
N GLY A 142 24.29 10.49 55.94
CA GLY A 142 24.38 9.03 56.16
C GLY A 142 24.23 8.19 54.89
N ALA A 143 25.37 7.79 54.32
CA ALA A 143 25.48 6.69 53.39
C ALA A 143 25.63 5.38 54.16
N ASN A 144 24.93 4.30 53.77
CA ASN A 144 25.56 3.00 53.55
C ASN A 144 24.68 2.00 52.77
N ARG A 145 25.42 1.11 52.12
CA ARG A 145 25.09 0.07 51.14
C ARG A 145 24.22 -1.08 51.66
N GLY A 146 23.55 -1.76 50.71
CA GLY A 146 23.59 -3.22 50.69
C GLY A 146 22.26 -3.98 50.62
N TRP A 147 22.03 -4.59 49.46
CA TRP A 147 21.46 -5.93 49.26
C TRP A 147 19.95 -6.19 49.22
N SER A 148 19.63 -7.03 48.22
CA SER A 148 18.50 -7.95 48.09
C SER A 148 17.19 -7.44 47.48
N SER A 149 17.18 -7.47 46.15
CA SER A 149 16.15 -8.10 45.30
C SER A 149 14.88 -8.61 46.02
N ARG A 150 13.77 -7.91 45.79
CA ARG A 150 12.45 -8.50 45.52
C ARG A 150 11.50 -7.42 45.03
N ASP A 151 10.96 -7.69 43.84
CA ASP A 151 9.62 -7.36 43.36
C ASP A 151 8.97 -6.03 43.74
N ARG A 152 8.62 -5.31 42.65
CA ARG A 152 7.63 -4.22 42.49
C ARG A 152 8.26 -2.84 42.26
N GLN A 153 8.46 -2.50 40.99
CA GLN A 153 7.98 -1.25 40.37
C GLN A 153 8.63 -1.05 39.00
N PHE A 154 7.96 -1.52 37.94
CA PHE A 154 8.00 -0.89 36.62
C PHE A 154 6.56 -0.64 36.16
N ARG A 155 5.91 0.33 36.83
CA ARG A 155 4.78 1.08 36.26
C ARG A 155 5.30 2.48 35.98
N GLY A 156 5.63 2.75 34.72
CA GLY A 156 5.98 4.09 34.26
C GLY A 156 6.30 4.06 32.77
N GLY A 157 5.40 4.60 31.95
CA GLY A 157 5.64 4.81 30.52
C GLY A 157 4.70 4.11 29.54
N GLY A 158 3.52 3.67 29.97
CA GLY A 158 2.44 3.31 29.05
C GLY A 158 1.96 4.58 28.33
N ARG A 159 2.50 4.82 27.13
CA ARG A 159 1.98 5.85 26.21
C ARG A 159 0.48 5.63 26.09
N ARG A 160 -0.28 6.66 26.47
CA ARG A 160 -1.72 6.72 26.24
C ARG A 160 -1.94 6.53 24.73
N LEU A 161 -2.32 5.31 24.35
CA LEU A 161 -2.93 5.02 23.06
C LEU A 161 -4.20 5.87 23.01
N GLY A 162 -4.10 7.01 22.34
CA GLY A 162 -5.20 7.95 22.17
C GLY A 162 -6.33 7.25 21.44
N TRP A 163 -7.52 7.33 22.03
CA TRP A 163 -8.80 6.97 21.43
C TRP A 163 -9.16 7.81 20.18
N GLY A 164 -8.26 8.65 19.68
CA GLY A 164 -8.41 9.43 18.44
C GLY A 164 -7.92 8.74 17.16
N ASN A 165 -7.38 7.52 17.25
CA ASN A 165 -6.97 6.75 16.07
C ASN A 165 -8.05 5.78 15.56
N PHE A 166 -9.15 5.59 16.28
CA PHE A 166 -10.25 4.70 15.87
C PHE A 166 -11.32 5.44 15.03
N ASP A 167 -11.34 6.77 15.11
CA ASP A 167 -12.27 7.69 14.42
C ASP A 167 -11.65 8.35 13.18
N LYS A 168 -10.47 7.90 12.72
CA LYS A 168 -9.98 8.35 11.40
C LYS A 168 -10.81 7.62 10.35
N PRO A 169 -11.67 8.32 9.56
CA PRO A 169 -12.30 7.68 8.41
C PRO A 169 -11.19 7.06 7.57
N GLN A 170 -11.33 5.77 7.25
CA GLN A 170 -10.44 5.09 6.33
C GLN A 170 -10.44 5.95 5.05
N LYS A 171 -9.31 6.60 4.75
CA LYS A 171 -9.20 7.50 3.58
C LYS A 171 -9.68 6.69 2.37
N VAL A 172 -10.84 7.06 1.81
CA VAL A 172 -11.40 6.38 0.64
C VAL A 172 -10.38 6.54 -0.47
N ARG A 173 -9.93 5.42 -1.03
CA ARG A 173 -8.99 5.42 -2.14
C ARG A 173 -9.77 5.30 -3.44
N ASP A 174 -9.28 5.99 -4.45
CA ASP A 174 -9.81 5.84 -5.80
C ASP A 174 -9.26 4.56 -6.44
N ALA A 175 -10.07 3.88 -7.23
CA ALA A 175 -9.61 2.73 -8.00
C ALA A 175 -8.52 3.15 -9.00
N SER A 176 -7.62 2.22 -9.35
CA SER A 176 -6.56 2.52 -10.34
C SER A 176 -7.09 2.69 -11.77
N VAL A 177 -8.31 2.20 -12.02
CA VAL A 177 -9.05 2.31 -13.28
C VAL A 177 -10.50 2.62 -12.97
N ALA A 178 -11.16 3.40 -13.83
CA ALA A 178 -12.61 3.55 -13.78
C ALA A 178 -13.27 2.29 -14.35
N ILE A 179 -14.11 1.64 -13.56
CA ILE A 179 -14.89 0.48 -14.00
C ILE A 179 -16.13 0.99 -14.71
N THR A 180 -16.36 0.53 -15.94
CA THR A 180 -17.50 0.90 -16.77
C THR A 180 -18.52 -0.24 -16.83
N ASP A 181 -19.76 0.07 -17.26
CA ASP A 181 -20.89 -0.88 -17.21
C ASP A 181 -20.74 -2.11 -18.13
N ASP A 182 -19.85 -2.01 -19.12
CA ASP A 182 -19.49 -3.06 -20.08
C ASP A 182 -18.50 -4.10 -19.51
N TRP A 183 -17.89 -3.83 -18.34
CA TRP A 183 -16.97 -4.76 -17.70
C TRP A 183 -17.73 -5.90 -17.02
N LYS A 184 -17.43 -7.14 -17.43
CA LYS A 184 -18.08 -8.32 -16.87
C LYS A 184 -17.25 -8.90 -15.72
N PRO A 185 -17.78 -9.00 -14.49
CA PRO A 185 -17.05 -9.61 -13.39
C PRO A 185 -16.89 -11.11 -13.64
N VAL A 186 -15.64 -11.60 -13.60
CA VAL A 186 -15.28 -13.01 -13.76
C VAL A 186 -15.12 -13.66 -12.39
N GLN A 187 -14.25 -13.09 -11.55
CA GLN A 187 -13.94 -13.66 -10.25
C GLN A 187 -13.52 -12.60 -9.24
N THR A 188 -13.86 -12.82 -7.97
CA THR A 188 -13.38 -12.01 -6.84
C THR A 188 -12.67 -12.92 -5.84
N ILE A 189 -11.47 -12.55 -5.43
CA ILE A 189 -10.63 -13.34 -4.54
C ILE A 189 -10.17 -12.46 -3.38
N GLY A 190 -10.62 -12.80 -2.17
CA GLY A 190 -10.17 -12.13 -0.94
C GLY A 190 -8.74 -12.52 -0.55
N PHE A 191 -8.01 -11.60 0.09
CA PHE A 191 -6.62 -11.83 0.52
C PHE A 191 -6.49 -13.01 1.49
N ASN A 192 -7.52 -13.30 2.29
CA ASN A 192 -7.55 -14.47 3.17
C ASN A 192 -7.44 -15.80 2.41
N ASN A 193 -7.90 -15.85 1.16
CA ASN A 193 -7.74 -17.04 0.31
C ASN A 193 -6.35 -17.06 -0.32
N LEU A 194 -5.86 -15.90 -0.80
CA LEU A 194 -4.51 -15.78 -1.35
C LEU A 194 -3.42 -16.18 -0.35
N GLN A 195 -3.57 -15.82 0.93
CA GLN A 195 -2.62 -16.16 1.99
C GLN A 195 -2.53 -17.67 2.29
N LYS A 196 -3.53 -18.46 1.89
CA LYS A 196 -3.55 -19.92 2.09
C LYS A 196 -2.93 -20.70 0.94
N LEU A 197 -2.71 -20.05 -0.21
CA LEU A 197 -2.10 -20.68 -1.37
C LEU A 197 -0.64 -21.02 -1.07
N SER A 198 -0.16 -22.11 -1.66
CA SER A 198 1.24 -22.51 -1.58
C SER A 198 1.60 -23.32 -2.80
N PHE A 199 2.75 -23.03 -3.40
CA PHE A 199 3.33 -23.79 -4.50
C PHE A 199 4.85 -23.62 -4.47
N GLU A 200 5.59 -24.73 -4.51
CA GLU A 200 7.05 -24.69 -4.59
C GLU A 200 7.48 -24.76 -6.06
N SER A 201 8.02 -23.65 -6.58
CA SER A 201 8.60 -23.64 -7.92
C SER A 201 10.03 -24.19 -7.89
N ARG A 202 10.43 -24.89 -8.96
CA ARG A 202 11.86 -25.15 -9.22
C ARG A 202 12.57 -23.84 -9.59
N PRO A 203 13.92 -23.77 -9.43
CA PRO A 203 14.68 -22.61 -9.89
C PRO A 203 14.46 -22.34 -11.38
N GLY A 204 14.30 -21.07 -11.74
CA GLY A 204 14.09 -20.66 -13.14
C GLY A 204 15.30 -20.97 -14.02
N GLN A 205 15.05 -21.57 -15.17
CA GLN A 205 16.07 -21.89 -16.17
C GLN A 205 16.29 -20.67 -17.07
N SER A 206 17.55 -20.27 -17.30
CA SER A 206 17.84 -19.16 -18.21
C SER A 206 17.56 -19.57 -19.66
N VAL A 207 16.86 -18.69 -20.37
CA VAL A 207 16.49 -18.81 -21.78
C VAL A 207 17.36 -17.90 -22.63
N GLY A 208 17.67 -16.70 -22.11
CA GLY A 208 18.57 -15.77 -22.78
C GLY A 208 18.89 -14.58 -21.89
N ASP A 209 20.13 -14.10 -21.98
CA ASP A 209 20.63 -12.93 -21.27
C ASP A 209 21.05 -11.87 -22.31
N TYR A 210 20.62 -10.62 -22.10
CA TYR A 210 20.71 -9.52 -23.05
C TYR A 210 21.21 -8.23 -22.39
N GLY A 211 21.78 -7.33 -23.19
CA GLY A 211 22.23 -6.02 -22.76
C GLY A 211 23.65 -6.02 -22.17
N PHE A 212 23.94 -5.05 -21.32
CA PHE A 212 25.20 -4.98 -20.61
C PHE A 212 25.01 -4.24 -19.29
N VAL A 213 25.85 -4.55 -18.31
CA VAL A 213 25.89 -3.86 -17.02
C VAL A 213 27.28 -3.32 -16.73
N GLN A 214 27.34 -2.26 -15.95
CA GLN A 214 28.59 -1.67 -15.47
C GLN A 214 28.95 -2.23 -14.09
N ARG A 215 30.21 -2.04 -13.67
CA ARG A 215 30.62 -2.47 -12.33
C ARG A 215 30.04 -1.54 -11.28
N TYR A 216 29.53 -2.12 -10.21
CA TYR A 216 29.03 -1.38 -9.05
C TYR A 216 30.16 -0.56 -8.40
N ASP A 217 29.90 0.72 -8.13
CA ASP A 217 30.85 1.59 -7.43
C ASP A 217 30.84 1.31 -5.93
N ARG A 218 31.86 0.55 -5.48
CA ARG A 218 32.08 0.25 -4.06
C ARG A 218 32.40 1.48 -3.21
N SER A 219 32.72 2.62 -3.81
CA SER A 219 32.95 3.86 -3.06
C SER A 219 31.70 4.32 -2.29
N LEU A 220 30.51 3.87 -2.71
CA LEU A 220 29.23 4.12 -2.07
C LEU A 220 28.96 3.26 -0.82
N ASP A 221 29.70 2.17 -0.62
CA ASP A 221 29.54 1.28 0.55
C ASP A 221 30.20 1.84 1.83
N LYS A 222 30.74 3.08 1.79
CA LYS A 222 31.37 3.73 2.94
C LYS A 222 30.38 3.91 4.10
N ALA A 223 30.88 3.76 5.33
CA ALA A 223 30.08 3.91 6.54
C ALA A 223 29.50 5.33 6.73
N VAL A 224 30.24 6.34 6.26
CA VAL A 224 29.80 7.73 6.20
C VAL A 224 29.81 8.12 4.73
N LEU A 225 28.63 8.47 4.21
CA LEU A 225 28.43 8.88 2.83
C LEU A 225 27.61 10.17 2.82
N ASP A 226 28.07 11.13 2.02
CA ASP A 226 27.39 12.40 1.76
C ASP A 226 27.61 12.73 0.27
N ALA A 227 27.11 11.84 -0.58
CA ALA A 227 27.33 11.92 -2.03
C ALA A 227 26.12 12.60 -2.69
N PRO A 228 26.29 13.77 -3.34
CA PRO A 228 25.18 14.43 -4.03
C PRO A 228 24.68 13.51 -5.16
N LEU A 229 23.37 13.29 -5.22
CA LEU A 229 22.77 12.51 -6.30
C LEU A 229 22.77 13.37 -7.57
N LYS A 230 23.53 12.97 -8.57
CA LYS A 230 23.63 13.74 -9.82
C LYS A 230 22.47 13.36 -10.75
N PRO A 231 21.75 14.34 -11.31
CA PRO A 231 20.80 14.06 -12.38
C PRO A 231 21.55 13.53 -13.59
N VAL A 232 21.04 12.47 -14.20
CA VAL A 232 21.61 11.87 -15.40
C VAL A 232 20.54 11.80 -16.48
N ASP A 233 20.89 12.30 -17.67
CA ASP A 233 20.05 12.24 -18.85
C ASP A 233 20.35 10.94 -19.61
N LYS A 234 19.70 9.85 -19.17
CA LYS A 234 19.79 8.52 -19.79
C LYS A 234 18.42 7.94 -20.02
N VAL A 235 18.24 7.28 -21.15
CA VAL A 235 16.98 6.60 -21.48
C VAL A 235 16.83 5.35 -20.61
N VAL A 236 15.67 5.20 -19.99
CA VAL A 236 15.27 3.99 -19.25
C VAL A 236 14.11 3.35 -20.00
N TYR A 237 14.29 2.11 -20.42
CA TYR A 237 13.26 1.36 -21.13
C TYR A 237 12.29 0.73 -20.12
N ASN A 238 11.02 1.11 -20.19
CA ASN A 238 9.95 0.61 -19.32
C ASN A 238 8.89 -0.18 -20.11
N VAL A 239 9.37 -1.03 -21.01
CA VAL A 239 8.56 -1.78 -21.99
C VAL A 239 7.69 -2.83 -21.29
N SER A 240 6.41 -2.93 -21.68
CA SER A 240 5.48 -3.93 -21.17
C SER A 240 5.79 -5.33 -21.76
N THR A 241 4.96 -6.34 -21.45
CA THR A 241 5.26 -7.73 -21.86
C THR A 241 5.01 -7.95 -23.35
N SER A 242 3.86 -7.48 -23.86
CA SER A 242 3.44 -7.67 -25.25
C SER A 242 4.23 -6.83 -26.25
N GLU A 243 4.84 -5.73 -25.81
CA GLU A 243 5.71 -4.87 -26.62
C GLU A 243 7.16 -5.39 -26.71
N ASP A 244 7.50 -6.41 -25.93
CA ASP A 244 8.86 -6.93 -25.86
C ASP A 244 9.16 -7.84 -27.07
N PRO A 245 10.14 -7.50 -27.91
CA PRO A 245 10.44 -8.26 -29.12
C PRO A 245 11.01 -9.65 -28.80
N VAL A 246 11.72 -9.80 -27.68
CA VAL A 246 12.26 -11.10 -27.26
C VAL A 246 11.13 -11.99 -26.75
N ILE A 247 10.19 -11.45 -25.97
CA ILE A 247 9.02 -12.21 -25.53
C ILE A 247 8.19 -12.66 -26.74
N SER A 248 8.03 -11.79 -27.73
CA SER A 248 7.33 -12.13 -28.98
C SER A 248 7.98 -13.34 -29.68
N GLU A 249 9.30 -13.31 -29.87
CA GLU A 249 10.09 -14.43 -30.43
C GLU A 249 9.98 -15.72 -29.59
N LEU A 250 10.07 -15.59 -28.26
CA LEU A 250 9.95 -16.73 -27.33
C LEU A 250 8.54 -17.34 -27.34
N SER A 251 7.52 -16.51 -27.60
CA SER A 251 6.16 -16.98 -27.76
C SER A 251 6.01 -17.76 -29.06
N GLU A 252 6.52 -17.25 -30.18
CA GLU A 252 6.42 -17.87 -31.50
C GLU A 252 7.16 -19.21 -31.56
N SER A 253 8.32 -19.28 -30.90
CA SER A 253 9.11 -20.52 -30.76
C SER A 253 8.54 -21.54 -29.76
N GLY A 254 7.43 -21.21 -29.08
CA GLY A 254 6.73 -22.14 -28.18
C GLY A 254 7.50 -22.45 -26.89
N VAL A 255 8.37 -21.55 -26.43
CA VAL A 255 9.17 -21.74 -25.20
C VAL A 255 8.33 -21.70 -23.94
N GLY A 256 7.19 -20.99 -23.97
CA GLY A 256 6.24 -20.95 -22.87
C GLY A 256 4.81 -20.64 -23.31
N THR A 257 3.90 -20.70 -22.36
CA THR A 257 2.47 -20.40 -22.55
C THR A 257 2.08 -19.08 -21.91
N VAL A 258 2.75 -18.72 -20.81
CA VAL A 258 2.51 -17.46 -20.08
C VAL A 258 3.76 -16.59 -20.11
N PHE A 259 3.57 -15.31 -20.36
CA PHE A 259 4.64 -14.31 -20.46
C PHE A 259 4.36 -13.14 -19.54
N ALA A 260 5.40 -12.67 -18.84
CA ALA A 260 5.31 -11.53 -17.94
C ALA A 260 6.69 -10.88 -17.71
N THR A 261 6.69 -9.69 -17.09
CA THR A 261 7.89 -9.07 -16.51
C THR A 261 8.02 -9.37 -15.02
N ASP A 262 9.23 -9.28 -14.49
CA ASP A 262 9.54 -9.40 -13.06
C ASP A 262 8.68 -8.48 -12.19
N THR A 263 8.47 -7.24 -12.63
CA THR A 263 7.68 -6.21 -11.94
C THR A 263 6.24 -6.67 -11.71
N ILE A 264 5.63 -7.30 -12.73
CA ILE A 264 4.24 -7.81 -12.68
C ILE A 264 4.17 -9.04 -11.78
N ILE A 265 5.09 -10.00 -11.94
CA ILE A 265 5.10 -11.21 -11.12
C ILE A 265 5.39 -10.88 -9.66
N ALA A 266 6.32 -9.96 -9.38
CA ALA A 266 6.63 -9.52 -8.02
C ALA A 266 5.44 -8.84 -7.35
N LEU A 267 4.66 -8.04 -8.09
CA LEU A 267 3.40 -7.48 -7.61
C LEU A 267 2.39 -8.58 -7.25
N LEU A 268 2.21 -9.59 -8.09
CA LEU A 268 1.30 -10.70 -7.81
C LEU A 268 1.73 -11.49 -6.57
N MET A 269 3.02 -11.84 -6.48
CA MET A 269 3.60 -12.56 -5.34
C MET A 269 3.48 -11.77 -4.03
N CYS A 270 3.55 -10.44 -4.09
CA CYS A 270 3.44 -9.55 -2.93
C CYS A 270 2.07 -8.89 -2.77
N SER A 271 1.06 -9.30 -3.53
CA SER A 271 -0.25 -8.63 -3.62
C SER A 271 -0.92 -8.40 -2.26
N THR A 272 -0.78 -9.36 -1.33
CA THR A 272 -1.34 -9.30 0.02
C THR A 272 -0.71 -8.24 0.93
N LYS A 273 0.43 -7.67 0.54
CA LYS A 273 1.11 -6.56 1.23
C LYS A 273 0.75 -5.19 0.63
N SER A 274 0.16 -5.17 -0.56
CA SER A 274 -0.25 -3.93 -1.22
C SER A 274 -1.41 -3.27 -0.49
N VAL A 275 -1.35 -1.95 -0.35
CA VAL A 275 -2.41 -1.08 0.17
C VAL A 275 -2.90 -0.15 -0.94
N ILE A 276 -2.02 0.33 -1.81
CA ILE A 276 -2.39 1.16 -2.97
C ILE A 276 -3.08 0.29 -4.04
N PRO A 277 -4.13 0.82 -4.72
CA PRO A 277 -4.80 0.18 -5.86
C PRO A 277 -3.86 -0.01 -7.05
N TRP A 278 -4.01 -1.12 -7.75
CA TRP A 278 -3.23 -1.45 -8.94
C TRP A 278 -4.05 -2.31 -9.88
N ASP A 279 -3.64 -2.35 -11.14
CA ASP A 279 -4.25 -3.14 -12.20
C ASP A 279 -3.19 -3.80 -13.08
N ILE A 280 -3.55 -4.96 -13.63
CA ILE A 280 -2.77 -5.74 -14.60
C ILE A 280 -3.71 -6.11 -15.74
N VAL A 281 -3.28 -5.87 -16.97
CA VAL A 281 -4.00 -6.29 -18.18
C VAL A 281 -3.57 -7.71 -18.51
N ILE A 282 -4.52 -8.58 -18.82
CA ILE A 282 -4.28 -9.97 -19.20
C ILE A 282 -4.83 -10.15 -20.61
N ASN A 283 -3.92 -10.37 -21.57
CA ASN A 283 -4.25 -10.62 -22.95
C ASN A 283 -4.11 -12.13 -23.22
N LYS A 284 -5.23 -12.81 -23.49
CA LYS A 284 -5.23 -14.23 -23.88
C LYS A 284 -5.54 -14.36 -25.37
N ARG A 285 -4.62 -14.92 -26.15
CA ARG A 285 -4.78 -15.12 -27.60
C ARG A 285 -4.09 -16.41 -28.04
N GLY A 286 -4.81 -17.30 -28.72
CA GLY A 286 -4.26 -18.52 -29.30
C GLY A 286 -3.61 -19.45 -28.27
N GLY A 287 -4.22 -19.56 -27.08
CA GLY A 287 -3.69 -20.38 -25.97
C GLY A 287 -2.45 -19.81 -25.26
N LYS A 288 -2.01 -18.59 -25.63
CA LYS A 288 -0.94 -17.86 -24.95
C LYS A 288 -1.53 -16.76 -24.08
N ILE A 289 -0.87 -16.46 -22.96
CA ILE A 289 -1.29 -15.47 -21.98
C ILE A 289 -0.16 -14.46 -21.78
N PHE A 290 -0.45 -13.19 -21.99
CA PHE A 290 0.47 -12.08 -21.74
C PHE A 290 -0.08 -11.25 -20.58
N LEU A 291 0.74 -11.08 -19.54
CA LEU A 291 0.44 -10.19 -18.42
C LEU A 291 1.13 -8.85 -18.66
N ASP A 292 0.36 -7.81 -18.90
CA ASP A 292 0.82 -6.47 -19.24
C ASP A 292 0.52 -5.46 -18.12
N LYS A 293 1.37 -4.45 -18.01
CA LYS A 293 1.08 -3.23 -17.25
C LYS A 293 0.64 -2.13 -18.22
N ARG A 294 -0.18 -1.18 -17.74
CA ARG A 294 -0.49 0.04 -18.51
C ARG A 294 0.66 1.03 -18.44
N GLU A 295 0.91 1.74 -19.54
CA GLU A 295 1.81 2.88 -19.56
C GLU A 295 1.26 4.02 -18.69
N GLY A 296 2.11 4.63 -17.87
CA GLY A 296 1.69 5.65 -16.91
C GLY A 296 0.80 5.11 -15.79
N GLY A 297 0.67 3.79 -15.67
CA GLY A 297 -0.10 3.13 -14.63
C GLY A 297 0.61 3.09 -13.27
N PRO A 298 -0.05 2.57 -12.22
CA PRO A 298 0.52 2.51 -10.86
C PRO A 298 1.82 1.71 -10.75
N LEU A 299 2.11 0.80 -11.69
CA LEU A 299 3.33 -0.01 -11.67
C LEU A 299 4.58 0.75 -12.14
N ASP A 300 4.41 1.85 -12.88
CA ASP A 300 5.50 2.68 -13.39
C ASP A 300 6.08 3.61 -12.31
N PHE A 301 5.33 3.79 -11.22
CA PHE A 301 5.70 4.67 -10.14
C PHE A 301 6.09 3.90 -8.88
N VAL A 302 7.12 4.40 -8.19
CA VAL A 302 7.60 3.83 -6.93
C VAL A 302 6.80 4.41 -5.77
N SER A 303 6.04 3.58 -5.05
CA SER A 303 5.25 4.06 -3.90
C SER A 303 6.12 4.56 -2.75
N VAL A 304 5.61 5.51 -1.96
CA VAL A 304 6.30 6.08 -0.79
C VAL A 304 5.40 5.97 0.43
N ASP A 305 5.92 5.33 1.48
CA ASP A 305 5.25 5.16 2.78
C ASP A 305 3.86 4.49 2.68
N GLU A 306 3.69 3.60 1.70
CA GLU A 306 2.44 2.89 1.43
C GLU A 306 1.89 2.14 2.65
N ASN A 307 2.78 1.53 3.44
CA ASN A 307 2.45 0.73 4.61
C ASN A 307 2.66 1.50 5.93
N ALA A 308 2.91 2.82 5.86
CA ALA A 308 3.02 3.65 7.05
C ALA A 308 1.67 3.73 7.79
N VAL A 309 1.73 4.10 9.07
CA VAL A 309 0.53 4.26 9.90
C VAL A 309 -0.34 5.43 9.40
N ASP A 310 0.28 6.47 8.86
CA ASP A 310 -0.39 7.58 8.18
C ASP A 310 0.26 7.76 6.81
N PRO A 311 -0.20 7.05 5.78
CA PRO A 311 0.39 7.15 4.45
C PRO A 311 0.10 8.54 3.84
N PRO A 312 0.98 9.04 2.96
CA PRO A 312 0.74 10.24 2.18
C PRO A 312 -0.63 10.16 1.50
N ALA A 313 -1.37 11.26 1.52
CA ALA A 313 -2.66 11.38 0.87
C ALA A 313 -2.51 12.17 -0.44
N GLU A 314 -3.47 11.98 -1.34
CA GLU A 314 -3.60 12.88 -2.48
C GLU A 314 -3.97 14.29 -2.02
N SER A 315 -3.57 15.27 -2.82
CA SER A 315 -3.80 16.68 -2.55
C SER A 315 -4.14 17.40 -3.85
N THR A 316 -5.18 18.22 -3.82
CA THR A 316 -5.56 19.10 -4.94
C THR A 316 -4.71 20.37 -4.99
N ASP A 317 -3.91 20.62 -3.95
CA ASP A 317 -2.99 21.76 -3.89
C ASP A 317 -1.76 21.49 -4.76
N LYS A 318 -1.60 22.28 -5.83
CA LYS A 318 -0.48 22.15 -6.78
C LYS A 318 0.86 22.51 -6.16
N ASP A 319 0.87 23.30 -5.08
CA ASP A 319 2.10 23.68 -4.39
C ASP A 319 2.55 22.61 -3.39
N ASN A 320 1.71 21.59 -3.14
CA ASN A 320 2.02 20.50 -2.22
C ASN A 320 2.87 19.42 -2.90
N ILE A 321 4.19 19.53 -2.70
CA ILE A 321 5.20 18.56 -3.17
C ILE A 321 5.18 17.20 -2.44
N ASN A 322 4.31 17.03 -1.44
CA ASN A 322 4.24 15.84 -0.59
C ASN A 322 2.89 15.08 -0.73
N SER A 323 2.16 15.28 -1.83
CA SER A 323 1.05 14.39 -2.21
C SER A 323 1.59 12.99 -2.56
N ALA A 324 0.74 11.97 -2.46
CA ALA A 324 1.15 10.59 -2.78
C ALA A 324 1.68 10.47 -4.23
N SER A 325 0.98 11.06 -5.20
CA SER A 325 1.41 11.11 -6.59
C SER A 325 2.72 11.87 -6.80
N SER A 326 2.90 13.06 -6.20
CA SER A 326 4.14 13.84 -6.35
C SER A 326 5.35 13.12 -5.75
N LEU A 327 5.16 12.46 -4.60
CA LEU A 327 6.21 11.66 -3.97
C LEU A 327 6.57 10.42 -4.79
N ALA A 328 5.59 9.79 -5.45
CA ALA A 328 5.83 8.63 -6.29
C ALA A 328 6.66 8.99 -7.53
N VAL A 329 6.35 10.12 -8.18
CA VAL A 329 7.16 10.65 -9.29
C VAL A 329 8.58 10.98 -8.85
N GLU A 330 8.74 11.65 -7.70
CA GLU A 330 10.07 11.94 -7.15
C GLU A 330 10.84 10.66 -6.82
N ALA A 331 10.20 9.65 -6.22
CA ALA A 331 10.84 8.38 -5.88
C ALA A 331 11.29 7.61 -7.11
N THR A 332 10.49 7.59 -8.18
CA THR A 332 10.89 7.00 -9.47
C THR A 332 12.09 7.73 -10.06
N TYR A 333 12.07 9.07 -10.07
CA TYR A 333 13.19 9.89 -10.51
C TYR A 333 14.47 9.61 -9.70
N ILE A 334 14.36 9.49 -8.38
CA ILE A 334 15.49 9.13 -7.51
C ILE A 334 16.03 7.74 -7.86
N ASN A 335 15.16 6.75 -8.12
CA ASN A 335 15.58 5.39 -8.47
C ASN A 335 16.38 5.36 -9.79
N HIS A 336 15.91 6.05 -10.83
CA HIS A 336 16.62 6.13 -12.11
C HIS A 336 18.01 6.77 -11.94
N ASN A 337 18.07 7.91 -11.25
CA ASN A 337 19.33 8.60 -11.03
C ASN A 337 20.27 7.79 -10.14
N PHE A 338 19.77 7.14 -9.08
CA PHE A 338 20.60 6.33 -8.22
C PHE A 338 21.17 5.13 -8.97
N GLY A 339 20.38 4.46 -9.82
CA GLY A 339 20.88 3.39 -10.70
C GLY A 339 22.04 3.86 -11.58
N ALA A 340 21.97 5.07 -12.14
CA ALA A 340 23.04 5.65 -12.94
C ALA A 340 24.27 6.06 -12.11
N ASN A 341 24.08 6.56 -10.89
CA ASN A 341 25.17 6.99 -10.00
C ASN A 341 25.82 5.82 -9.26
N ALA A 342 25.17 4.65 -9.20
CA ALA A 342 25.65 3.47 -8.48
C ALA A 342 26.72 2.66 -9.22
N VAL A 343 27.05 3.04 -10.46
CA VAL A 343 27.95 2.32 -11.34
C VAL A 343 29.14 3.18 -11.78
N SER A 344 30.27 2.52 -12.07
CA SER A 344 31.49 3.19 -12.54
C SER A 344 31.66 3.04 -14.05
N GLU A 345 31.46 4.13 -14.80
CA GLU A 345 31.62 4.13 -16.26
C GLU A 345 33.07 3.96 -16.72
N SER A 346 34.05 4.31 -15.86
CA SER A 346 35.48 4.19 -16.15
C SER A 346 35.99 2.74 -16.10
N SER A 347 35.15 1.80 -15.65
CA SER A 347 35.52 0.41 -15.44
C SER A 347 35.06 -0.48 -16.60
N SER A 348 35.69 -1.65 -16.79
CA SER A 348 35.27 -2.59 -17.83
C SER A 348 33.81 -3.02 -17.61
N ARG A 349 32.98 -2.86 -18.65
CA ARG A 349 31.58 -3.32 -18.66
C ARG A 349 31.51 -4.84 -18.77
N TYR A 350 30.44 -5.41 -18.23
CA TYR A 350 30.08 -6.81 -18.41
C TYR A 350 29.02 -6.92 -19.49
N GLU A 351 29.39 -7.52 -20.62
CA GLU A 351 28.49 -7.72 -21.76
C GLU A 351 27.79 -9.06 -21.63
N PHE A 352 26.46 -9.07 -21.80
CA PHE A 352 25.71 -10.31 -21.93
C PHE A 352 25.86 -10.88 -23.35
N PRO A 353 25.51 -12.16 -23.59
CA PRO A 353 25.66 -12.79 -24.89
C PRO A 353 24.94 -12.10 -26.06
N LYS A 354 23.87 -11.36 -25.77
CA LYS A 354 23.06 -10.65 -26.78
C LYS A 354 22.98 -9.15 -26.44
N PRO A 355 22.84 -8.26 -27.45
CA PRO A 355 22.72 -6.81 -27.22
C PRO A 355 21.40 -6.45 -26.52
N ASN A 356 21.25 -5.18 -26.14
CA ASN A 356 19.99 -4.67 -25.58
C ASN A 356 18.87 -4.79 -26.64
N PRO A 357 17.76 -5.48 -26.37
CA PRO A 357 16.70 -5.70 -27.35
C PRO A 357 15.83 -4.46 -27.61
N PHE A 358 15.93 -3.43 -26.78
CA PHE A 358 15.11 -2.21 -26.88
C PHE A 358 15.87 -1.02 -27.45
N ASP A 359 17.18 -1.14 -27.66
CA ASP A 359 17.99 -0.07 -28.21
C ASP A 359 17.71 0.07 -29.71
N SER A 360 17.07 1.17 -30.10
CA SER A 360 16.77 1.50 -31.51
C SER A 360 18.01 1.89 -32.31
N GLY A 361 19.17 2.09 -31.66
CA GLY A 361 20.40 2.53 -32.32
C GLY A 361 20.45 4.02 -32.64
N ASP A 362 19.51 4.82 -32.12
CA ASP A 362 19.39 6.26 -32.36
C ASP A 362 20.48 7.10 -31.67
N GLY A 363 21.46 6.46 -31.02
CA GLY A 363 22.58 7.13 -30.35
C GLY A 363 22.25 7.75 -28.99
N ALA A 364 21.02 7.58 -28.49
CA ALA A 364 20.65 7.99 -27.14
C ALA A 364 21.37 7.11 -26.10
N ALA A 365 22.03 7.73 -25.11
CA ALA A 365 22.71 7.01 -24.06
C ALA A 365 21.68 6.33 -23.14
N ALA A 366 21.48 5.02 -23.31
CA ALA A 366 20.63 4.23 -22.43
C ALA A 366 21.31 3.97 -21.07
N LEU A 367 20.49 3.80 -20.03
CA LEU A 367 20.97 3.30 -18.74
C LEU A 367 21.48 1.86 -18.90
N ALA A 368 22.65 1.56 -18.32
CA ALA A 368 23.21 0.21 -18.36
C ALA A 368 22.29 -0.75 -17.61
N GLN A 369 21.67 -1.67 -18.34
CA GLN A 369 20.76 -2.69 -17.81
C GLN A 369 20.97 -4.01 -18.53
N GLY A 370 20.92 -5.10 -17.76
CA GLY A 370 20.85 -6.46 -18.26
C GLY A 370 19.44 -7.01 -18.16
N TYR A 371 18.97 -7.67 -19.20
CA TYR A 371 17.67 -8.33 -19.25
C TYR A 371 17.88 -9.84 -19.32
N ARG A 372 17.23 -10.56 -18.41
CA ARG A 372 17.38 -12.01 -18.26
C ARG A 372 16.02 -12.68 -18.39
N TYR A 373 15.86 -13.49 -19.42
CA TYR A 373 14.62 -14.23 -19.68
C TYR A 373 14.75 -15.60 -19.04
N ARG A 374 13.89 -15.90 -18.08
CA ARG A 374 13.93 -17.17 -17.34
C ARG A 374 12.58 -17.86 -17.42
N LYS A 375 12.60 -19.17 -17.62
CA LYS A 375 11.38 -20.00 -17.63
C LYS A 375 11.21 -20.78 -16.34
N PHE A 376 9.98 -20.86 -15.86
CA PHE A 376 9.56 -21.57 -14.66
C PHE A 376 8.45 -22.55 -15.03
N ASN A 377 8.56 -23.80 -14.58
CA ASN A 377 7.49 -24.78 -14.78
C ASN A 377 6.52 -24.72 -13.60
N LEU A 378 5.24 -24.46 -13.90
CA LEU A 378 4.14 -24.33 -12.95
C LEU A 378 3.26 -25.59 -12.84
N ALA A 379 3.63 -26.71 -13.49
CA ALA A 379 2.98 -28.02 -13.32
C ALA A 379 2.90 -28.44 -11.84
N ASN A 380 1.85 -29.18 -11.41
CA ASN A 380 1.80 -29.70 -10.03
C ASN A 380 2.82 -30.82 -9.85
N ASN A 381 2.83 -31.76 -10.78
CA ASN A 381 3.83 -32.80 -10.89
C ASN A 381 4.58 -32.67 -12.21
N VAL A 382 5.85 -32.26 -12.14
CA VAL A 382 6.70 -32.05 -13.33
C VAL A 382 6.94 -33.34 -14.13
N GLU A 383 6.76 -34.51 -13.51
CA GLU A 383 6.99 -35.82 -14.15
C GLU A 383 5.74 -36.40 -14.82
N GLU A 384 4.55 -35.98 -14.40
CA GLU A 384 3.28 -36.59 -14.82
C GLU A 384 2.35 -35.60 -15.55
N ASP A 385 2.37 -34.32 -15.18
CA ASP A 385 1.49 -33.31 -15.76
C ASP A 385 2.13 -32.67 -16.99
N GLU A 386 1.28 -32.18 -17.90
CA GLU A 386 1.74 -31.32 -18.99
C GLU A 386 2.40 -30.05 -18.44
N PRO A 387 3.57 -29.65 -18.99
CA PRO A 387 4.32 -28.53 -18.45
C PRO A 387 3.62 -27.20 -18.77
N LEU A 388 3.38 -26.41 -17.72
CA LEU A 388 2.89 -25.05 -17.83
C LEU A 388 4.04 -24.07 -17.62
N TYR A 389 4.62 -23.57 -18.71
CA TYR A 389 5.80 -22.71 -18.63
C TYR A 389 5.43 -21.22 -18.57
N LEU A 390 5.83 -20.58 -17.48
CA LEU A 390 5.86 -19.12 -17.32
C LEU A 390 7.25 -18.61 -17.68
N VAL A 391 7.33 -17.69 -18.64
CA VAL A 391 8.54 -16.96 -19.00
C VAL A 391 8.49 -15.57 -18.37
N VAL A 392 9.53 -15.22 -17.61
CA VAL A 392 9.66 -13.94 -16.93
C VAL A 392 10.90 -13.22 -17.41
N ARG A 393 10.75 -11.95 -17.83
CA ARG A 393 11.87 -11.03 -18.04
C ARG A 393 12.27 -10.40 -16.71
N GLY A 394 13.46 -10.72 -16.22
CA GLY A 394 14.10 -10.08 -15.07
C GLY A 394 15.11 -9.02 -15.45
N THR A 395 15.33 -8.04 -14.57
CA THR A 395 16.29 -6.95 -14.77
C THR A 395 17.44 -6.99 -13.77
N VAL A 396 18.66 -6.66 -14.23
CA VAL A 396 19.85 -6.46 -13.40
C VAL A 396 20.55 -5.16 -13.77
N ASN A 397 21.12 -4.46 -12.79
CA ASN A 397 21.61 -3.08 -12.98
C ASN A 397 23.14 -3.00 -13.00
N ALA A 398 23.82 -3.88 -12.26
CA ALA A 398 25.27 -3.83 -12.10
C ALA A 398 25.88 -5.23 -11.93
N VAL A 399 27.20 -5.28 -11.99
CA VAL A 399 28.00 -6.46 -11.63
C VAL A 399 29.03 -6.10 -10.55
N GLN A 400 29.35 -7.04 -9.68
CA GLN A 400 30.35 -6.88 -8.65
C GLN A 400 31.21 -8.14 -8.55
N THR A 401 32.53 -8.00 -8.55
CA THR A 401 33.42 -9.17 -8.39
C THR A 401 33.52 -9.58 -6.93
N SER A 402 33.04 -10.75 -6.56
CA SER A 402 33.08 -11.27 -5.19
C SER A 402 34.51 -11.37 -4.64
N ALA A 403 34.64 -11.63 -3.34
CA ALA A 403 35.95 -11.90 -2.73
C ALA A 403 36.63 -13.16 -3.30
N SER A 404 35.87 -14.09 -3.88
CA SER A 404 36.40 -15.29 -4.57
C SER A 404 36.77 -15.04 -6.03
N GLY A 405 36.56 -13.83 -6.56
CA GLY A 405 36.83 -13.48 -7.95
C GLY A 405 35.70 -13.81 -8.92
N ALA A 406 34.56 -14.32 -8.44
CA ALA A 406 33.39 -14.58 -9.28
C ALA A 406 32.61 -13.28 -9.54
N GLU A 407 32.06 -13.11 -10.73
CA GLU A 407 31.18 -11.97 -11.02
C GLU A 407 29.78 -12.25 -10.46
N GLU A 408 29.33 -11.37 -9.56
CA GLU A 408 28.02 -11.40 -8.92
C GLU A 408 27.11 -10.35 -9.56
N LEU A 409 25.92 -10.75 -9.98
CA LEU A 409 24.92 -9.83 -10.53
C LEU A 409 24.24 -9.05 -9.41
N VAL A 410 24.00 -7.76 -9.67
CA VAL A 410 23.51 -6.81 -8.68
C VAL A 410 22.28 -6.07 -9.19
N THR A 411 21.23 -6.05 -8.38
CA THR A 411 20.10 -5.12 -8.53
C THR A 411 20.29 -3.88 -7.65
N VAL A 412 19.86 -2.73 -8.12
CA VAL A 412 20.06 -1.44 -7.47
C VAL A 412 18.71 -0.72 -7.36
N HIS A 413 18.34 -0.38 -6.14
CA HIS A 413 17.12 0.37 -5.81
C HIS A 413 17.43 1.52 -4.84
N ALA A 414 16.53 2.49 -4.71
CA ALA A 414 16.67 3.60 -3.77
C ALA A 414 15.40 3.86 -2.96
N LEU A 415 15.57 3.90 -1.63
CA LEU A 415 14.61 4.48 -0.70
C LEU A 415 14.83 5.99 -0.59
N ASN A 416 13.75 6.74 -0.37
CA ASN A 416 13.76 8.19 -0.32
C ASN A 416 13.16 8.74 0.99
N GLU A 417 13.82 9.73 1.58
CA GLU A 417 13.33 10.56 2.69
C GLU A 417 12.93 11.95 2.14
N TYR A 418 11.63 12.25 2.14
CA TYR A 418 11.07 13.50 1.59
C TYR A 418 10.82 14.60 2.64
N GLY A 419 10.78 14.26 3.93
CA GLY A 419 10.74 15.26 4.99
C GLY A 419 10.35 14.72 6.36
N GLY A 420 10.92 15.31 7.40
CA GLY A 420 10.37 15.28 8.75
C GLY A 420 10.16 13.90 9.35
N SER A 421 11.17 13.01 9.27
CA SER A 421 11.25 11.71 9.98
C SER A 421 11.17 11.81 11.51
N GLY A 422 10.70 12.94 12.05
CA GLY A 422 10.67 13.30 13.46
C GLY A 422 12.01 13.05 14.11
N ASN A 423 12.06 12.00 14.94
CA ASN A 423 13.24 11.62 15.70
C ASN A 423 14.23 10.73 14.92
N LEU A 424 14.03 10.43 13.64
CA LEU A 424 14.89 9.57 12.82
C LEU A 424 15.31 10.23 11.51
N GLU A 425 15.76 11.49 11.54
CA GLU A 425 16.35 12.16 10.36
C GLU A 425 17.59 11.40 9.86
N TRP A 426 17.56 10.95 8.59
CA TRP A 426 18.59 10.06 8.07
C TRP A 426 19.97 10.72 8.04
N LYS A 427 20.08 11.93 7.50
CA LYS A 427 21.36 12.65 7.37
C LYS A 427 22.17 12.71 8.67
N ALA A 428 21.50 12.93 9.80
CA ALA A 428 22.15 13.03 11.11
C ALA A 428 22.32 11.66 11.81
N LYS A 429 21.46 10.67 11.52
CA LYS A 429 21.33 9.44 12.33
C LYS A 429 21.69 8.16 11.58
N PHE A 430 21.95 8.20 10.28
CA PHE A 430 22.24 7.00 9.50
C PHE A 430 23.43 6.21 10.03
N VAL A 431 24.50 6.88 10.45
CA VAL A 431 25.71 6.22 10.98
C VAL A 431 25.42 5.54 12.32
N ASN A 432 24.79 6.25 13.26
CA ASN A 432 24.62 5.80 14.65
C ASN A 432 23.35 4.98 14.90
N GLN A 433 22.33 5.12 14.05
CA GLN A 433 21.01 4.50 14.22
C GLN A 433 20.54 3.80 12.93
N ARG A 434 21.48 3.33 12.11
CA ARG A 434 21.20 2.63 10.85
C ARG A 434 20.13 1.54 10.98
N GLY A 435 20.24 0.70 12.02
CA GLY A 435 19.30 -0.39 12.26
C GLY A 435 17.87 0.10 12.53
N ALA A 436 17.71 1.22 13.24
CA ALA A 436 16.40 1.80 13.52
C ALA A 436 15.78 2.41 12.25
N ILE A 437 16.59 3.07 11.41
CA ILE A 437 16.15 3.60 10.11
C ILE A 437 15.71 2.46 9.19
N VAL A 438 16.56 1.43 9.02
CA VAL A 438 16.22 0.27 8.19
C VAL A 438 14.95 -0.43 8.68
N ALA A 439 14.79 -0.60 10.00
CA ALA A 439 13.58 -1.21 10.56
C ALA A 439 12.32 -0.36 10.34
N ALA A 440 12.43 0.96 10.43
CA ALA A 440 11.33 1.87 10.11
C ALA A 440 10.93 1.76 8.64
N GLU A 441 11.91 1.73 7.73
CA GLU A 441 11.66 1.60 6.29
C GLU A 441 11.09 0.24 5.90
N MET A 442 11.58 -0.84 6.51
CA MET A 442 10.98 -2.18 6.34
C MET A 442 9.51 -2.22 6.72
N LYS A 443 9.06 -1.37 7.65
CA LYS A 443 7.66 -1.26 8.07
C LYS A 443 6.86 -0.34 7.15
N ASN A 444 7.34 0.87 6.89
CA ASN A 444 6.61 1.89 6.14
C ASN A 444 6.53 1.57 4.64
N ASN A 445 7.53 0.87 4.12
CA ASN A 445 7.70 0.57 2.70
C ASN A 445 7.74 -0.96 2.45
N LEU A 446 7.01 -1.74 3.26
CA LEU A 446 7.04 -3.21 3.24
C LEU A 446 6.73 -3.81 1.86
N ASN A 447 5.68 -3.31 1.18
CA ASN A 447 5.27 -3.79 -0.14
C ASN A 447 6.35 -3.50 -1.19
N LYS A 448 6.83 -2.25 -1.25
CA LYS A 448 7.92 -1.81 -2.12
C LYS A 448 9.18 -2.66 -1.95
N LEU A 449 9.66 -2.81 -0.71
CA LEU A 449 10.85 -3.61 -0.41
C LEU A 449 10.63 -5.10 -0.72
N SER A 450 9.42 -5.63 -0.51
CA SER A 450 9.11 -7.01 -0.84
C SER A 450 9.14 -7.24 -2.36
N ARG A 451 8.59 -6.31 -3.15
CA ARG A 451 8.63 -6.37 -4.61
C ARG A 451 10.05 -6.36 -5.15
N TRP A 452 10.88 -5.39 -4.77
CA TRP A 452 12.29 -5.33 -5.18
C TRP A 452 13.08 -6.59 -4.82
N THR A 453 12.80 -7.16 -3.66
CA THR A 453 13.43 -8.41 -3.22
C THR A 453 13.03 -9.57 -4.13
N VAL A 454 11.75 -9.69 -4.46
CA VAL A 454 11.23 -10.73 -5.37
C VAL A 454 11.75 -10.51 -6.80
N GLU A 455 11.75 -9.28 -7.32
CA GLU A 455 12.34 -8.92 -8.62
C GLU A 455 13.80 -9.38 -8.70
N SER A 456 14.58 -9.09 -7.66
CA SER A 456 15.99 -9.51 -7.56
C SER A 456 16.17 -11.03 -7.58
N VAL A 457 15.29 -11.77 -6.88
CA VAL A 457 15.30 -13.24 -6.88
C VAL A 457 14.90 -13.79 -8.25
N LEU A 458 13.87 -13.22 -8.89
CA LEU A 458 13.41 -13.62 -10.22
C LEU A 458 14.47 -13.38 -11.28
N ALA A 459 15.16 -12.23 -11.24
CA ALA A 459 16.29 -11.93 -12.12
C ALA A 459 17.52 -12.83 -11.86
N GLY A 460 17.58 -13.48 -10.70
CA GLY A 460 18.72 -14.31 -10.29
C GLY A 460 19.94 -13.46 -9.94
N ALA A 461 19.71 -12.30 -9.33
CA ALA A 461 20.76 -11.46 -8.78
C ALA A 461 21.32 -12.06 -7.49
N ASN A 462 22.62 -11.93 -7.30
CA ASN A 462 23.33 -12.39 -6.11
C ASN A 462 23.24 -11.36 -4.98
N LEU A 463 23.26 -10.08 -5.33
CA LEU A 463 23.21 -8.97 -4.40
C LEU A 463 22.12 -7.98 -4.80
N MET A 464 21.48 -7.39 -3.80
CA MET A 464 20.61 -6.23 -3.93
C MET A 464 21.20 -5.08 -3.13
N LYS A 465 21.38 -3.93 -3.79
CA LYS A 465 21.89 -2.69 -3.20
C LYS A 465 20.74 -1.68 -3.07
N ILE A 466 20.48 -1.24 -1.85
CA ILE A 466 19.44 -0.25 -1.54
C ILE A 466 20.11 1.04 -1.08
N GLY A 467 20.04 2.09 -1.90
CA GLY A 467 20.45 3.44 -1.54
C GLY A 467 19.45 4.11 -0.61
N PHE A 468 19.95 4.85 0.37
CA PHE A 468 19.15 5.71 1.24
C PHE A 468 19.40 7.15 0.81
N VAL A 469 18.43 7.72 0.12
CA VAL A 469 18.51 9.04 -0.49
C VAL A 469 17.61 10.01 0.29
N SER A 470 18.13 11.18 0.65
CA SER A 470 17.37 12.21 1.38
C SER A 470 17.37 13.50 0.58
N ARG A 471 16.28 14.27 0.65
CA ARG A 471 16.27 15.65 0.13
C ARG A 471 17.33 16.48 0.86
N VAL A 472 18.02 17.37 0.14
CA VAL A 472 18.98 18.31 0.73
C VAL A 472 18.25 19.23 1.72
N ALA A 473 17.10 19.76 1.33
CA ALA A 473 16.18 20.50 2.20
C ALA A 473 14.77 19.90 2.11
N PRO A 474 14.01 19.76 3.23
CA PRO A 474 12.70 19.11 3.20
C PRO A 474 11.65 19.74 2.27
N LYS A 475 11.82 21.03 1.95
CA LYS A 475 10.93 21.80 1.06
C LYS A 475 11.41 21.85 -0.39
N ASP A 476 12.51 21.17 -0.72
CA ASP A 476 13.15 21.18 -2.03
C ASP A 476 13.27 19.73 -2.53
N ASN A 477 12.39 19.35 -3.46
CA ASN A 477 12.35 18.02 -4.08
C ASN A 477 13.25 17.89 -5.31
N THR A 478 14.10 18.88 -5.61
CA THR A 478 14.95 18.89 -6.81
C THR A 478 16.38 18.44 -6.53
N ARG A 479 16.81 18.50 -5.27
CA ARG A 479 18.18 18.17 -4.86
C ARG A 479 18.19 17.10 -3.79
N HIS A 480 18.96 16.05 -4.04
CA HIS A 480 19.04 14.88 -3.19
C HIS A 480 20.48 14.50 -2.87
N VAL A 481 20.65 13.77 -1.78
CA VAL A 481 21.94 13.28 -1.31
C VAL A 481 21.83 11.82 -0.88
N VAL A 482 22.79 11.01 -1.27
CA VAL A 482 22.91 9.60 -0.85
C VAL A 482 23.60 9.56 0.50
N VAL A 483 22.86 9.13 1.52
CA VAL A 483 23.31 9.08 2.93
C VAL A 483 23.97 7.74 3.26
N GLY A 484 23.64 6.69 2.49
CA GLY A 484 24.33 5.40 2.58
C GLY A 484 23.67 4.32 1.74
N VAL A 485 24.34 3.17 1.63
CA VAL A 485 23.87 2.02 0.85
C VAL A 485 23.85 0.76 1.69
N LEU A 486 22.76 0.01 1.62
CA LEU A 486 22.60 -1.31 2.22
C LEU A 486 22.71 -2.41 1.15
N GLY A 487 23.70 -3.28 1.29
CA GLY A 487 23.79 -4.51 0.49
C GLY A 487 23.17 -5.69 1.21
N ARG A 488 22.35 -6.48 0.51
CA ARG A 488 21.76 -7.72 1.01
C ARG A 488 21.78 -8.81 -0.06
N ASP A 489 21.88 -10.05 0.37
CA ASP A 489 21.48 -11.20 -0.44
C ASP A 489 19.94 -11.19 -0.54
N PRO A 490 19.35 -11.21 -1.75
CA PRO A 490 17.89 -11.17 -1.93
C PRO A 490 17.15 -12.32 -1.24
N ALA A 491 17.69 -13.54 -1.28
CA ALA A 491 17.08 -14.71 -0.65
C ALA A 491 17.07 -14.58 0.87
N GLN A 492 18.17 -14.11 1.47
CA GLN A 492 18.23 -13.84 2.92
C GLN A 492 17.33 -12.67 3.32
N PHE A 493 17.25 -11.63 2.50
CA PHE A 493 16.42 -10.47 2.80
C PHE A 493 14.93 -10.79 2.69
N SER A 494 14.54 -11.73 1.80
CA SER A 494 13.16 -12.22 1.72
C SER A 494 12.68 -12.80 3.04
N GLN A 495 13.54 -13.51 3.76
CA GLN A 495 13.25 -14.05 5.10
C GLN A 495 13.08 -12.93 6.13
N GLN A 496 13.91 -11.88 6.07
CA GLN A 496 13.80 -10.71 6.97
C GLN A 496 12.50 -9.92 6.74
N LEU A 497 12.01 -9.86 5.51
CA LEU A 497 10.76 -9.21 5.13
C LEU A 497 9.52 -10.12 5.29
N ASN A 498 9.70 -11.31 5.85
CA ASN A 498 8.64 -12.32 5.99
C ASN A 498 7.91 -12.57 4.66
N ILE A 499 8.67 -12.75 3.58
CA ILE A 499 8.15 -13.15 2.27
C ILE A 499 8.15 -14.67 2.22
N ASN A 500 6.97 -15.28 2.14
CA ASN A 500 6.85 -16.70 1.85
C ASN A 500 6.83 -16.89 0.32
N MET A 501 7.96 -17.31 -0.24
CA MET A 501 8.09 -17.54 -1.68
C MET A 501 7.12 -18.61 -2.20
N ALA A 502 6.84 -19.64 -1.42
CA ALA A 502 5.89 -20.68 -1.80
C ALA A 502 4.45 -20.13 -1.88
N ASN A 503 4.08 -19.24 -0.95
CA ASN A 503 2.80 -18.53 -1.03
C ASN A 503 2.73 -17.62 -2.27
N GLY A 504 3.77 -16.84 -2.53
CA GLY A 504 3.83 -15.96 -3.70
C GLY A 504 3.66 -16.74 -5.02
N TRP A 505 4.36 -17.86 -5.16
CA TRP A 505 4.22 -18.75 -6.30
C TRP A 505 2.85 -19.42 -6.38
N GLY A 506 2.24 -19.74 -5.24
CA GLY A 506 0.87 -20.24 -5.17
C GLY A 506 -0.15 -19.24 -5.70
N ILE A 507 0.03 -17.95 -5.38
CA ILE A 507 -0.81 -16.85 -5.90
C ILE A 507 -0.66 -16.73 -7.42
N VAL A 508 0.58 -16.66 -7.92
CA VAL A 508 0.87 -16.57 -9.36
C VAL A 508 0.24 -17.75 -10.11
N LYS A 509 0.47 -18.98 -9.62
CA LYS A 509 -0.09 -20.19 -10.21
C LYS A 509 -1.61 -20.19 -10.22
N SER A 510 -2.25 -19.75 -9.14
CA SER A 510 -3.72 -19.65 -9.10
C SER A 510 -4.24 -18.71 -10.18
N ILE A 511 -3.64 -17.53 -10.34
CA ILE A 511 -4.05 -16.54 -11.35
C ILE A 511 -3.81 -17.08 -12.76
N VAL A 512 -2.67 -17.73 -12.98
CA VAL A 512 -2.34 -18.37 -14.26
C VAL A 512 -3.33 -19.49 -14.61
N ASN A 513 -3.69 -20.34 -13.66
CA ASN A 513 -4.66 -21.41 -13.88
C ASN A 513 -6.03 -20.85 -14.25
N ILE A 514 -6.50 -19.82 -13.52
CA ILE A 514 -7.73 -19.11 -13.86
C ILE A 514 -7.65 -18.59 -15.29
N ALA A 515 -6.59 -17.84 -15.64
CA ALA A 515 -6.41 -17.29 -16.98
C ALA A 515 -6.32 -18.37 -18.08
N THR A 516 -5.80 -19.55 -17.77
CA THR A 516 -5.73 -20.69 -18.70
C THR A 516 -7.13 -21.21 -19.03
N GLU A 517 -8.05 -21.23 -18.08
CA GLU A 517 -9.43 -21.72 -18.26
C GLU A 517 -10.36 -20.71 -18.95
N LEU A 518 -10.00 -19.42 -19.01
CA LEU A 518 -10.81 -18.39 -19.66
C LEU A 518 -10.86 -18.54 -21.18
N GLU A 519 -11.80 -17.90 -21.85
CA GLU A 519 -11.79 -17.81 -23.32
C GLU A 519 -10.74 -16.79 -23.80
N ASP A 520 -10.35 -16.87 -25.07
CA ASP A 520 -9.49 -15.84 -25.68
C ASP A 520 -10.18 -14.46 -25.59
N GLY A 521 -9.40 -13.43 -25.24
CA GLY A 521 -9.91 -12.09 -25.01
C GLY A 521 -9.03 -11.26 -24.08
N LYS A 522 -9.54 -10.07 -23.72
CA LYS A 522 -8.89 -9.10 -22.83
C LYS A 522 -9.53 -9.11 -21.45
N TYR A 523 -8.70 -9.14 -20.42
CA TYR A 523 -9.14 -9.14 -19.03
C TYR A 523 -8.32 -8.14 -18.22
N VAL A 524 -8.89 -7.67 -17.11
CA VAL A 524 -8.22 -6.74 -16.19
C VAL A 524 -8.33 -7.29 -14.78
N LEU A 525 -7.17 -7.56 -14.16
CA LEU A 525 -7.07 -7.91 -12.76
C LEU A 525 -6.79 -6.64 -11.97
N ILE A 526 -7.71 -6.27 -11.08
CA ILE A 526 -7.57 -5.08 -10.23
C ILE A 526 -7.51 -5.46 -8.76
N LYS A 527 -6.78 -4.66 -7.97
CA LYS A 527 -6.88 -4.67 -6.52
C LYS A 527 -7.92 -3.65 -6.08
N ASP A 528 -8.87 -4.09 -5.27
CA ASP A 528 -9.95 -3.25 -4.76
C ASP A 528 -9.38 -2.15 -3.84
N PRO A 529 -9.81 -0.88 -4.01
CA PRO A 529 -9.19 0.23 -3.28
C PRO A 529 -9.52 0.26 -1.79
N ASN A 530 -10.65 -0.31 -1.39
CA ASN A 530 -11.17 -0.20 -0.03
C ASN A 530 -11.23 -1.56 0.67
N TYR A 531 -11.32 -2.65 -0.08
CA TYR A 531 -11.38 -4.02 0.45
C TYR A 531 -10.11 -4.83 0.13
N PRO A 532 -9.67 -5.72 1.04
CA PRO A 532 -8.49 -6.57 0.82
C PRO A 532 -8.81 -7.74 -0.11
N GLN A 533 -9.06 -7.44 -1.39
CA GLN A 533 -9.43 -8.41 -2.41
C GLN A 533 -8.93 -7.97 -3.79
N ILE A 534 -8.76 -8.94 -4.69
CA ILE A 534 -8.55 -8.71 -6.12
C ILE A 534 -9.81 -9.13 -6.89
N LYS A 535 -10.09 -8.43 -7.98
CA LYS A 535 -11.23 -8.68 -8.87
C LYS A 535 -10.73 -8.81 -10.30
N LEU A 536 -11.19 -9.84 -10.99
CA LEU A 536 -10.91 -10.09 -12.39
C LEU A 536 -12.14 -9.75 -13.21
N TYR A 537 -11.97 -8.91 -14.24
CA TYR A 537 -13.01 -8.53 -15.19
C TYR A 537 -12.64 -8.98 -16.59
N GLN A 538 -13.64 -9.40 -17.37
CA GLN A 538 -13.55 -9.46 -18.82
C GLN A 538 -13.96 -8.09 -19.36
N VAL A 539 -13.15 -7.55 -20.26
CA VAL A 539 -13.33 -6.20 -20.81
C VAL A 539 -13.36 -6.25 -22.33
N PRO A 540 -13.97 -5.29 -23.02
CA PRO A 540 -13.86 -5.19 -24.48
C PRO A 540 -12.40 -5.04 -24.92
N GLU A 541 -12.07 -5.52 -26.13
CA GLU A 541 -10.70 -5.47 -26.65
C GLU A 541 -10.17 -4.03 -26.74
N SER A 542 -11.05 -3.07 -27.05
CA SER A 542 -10.75 -1.64 -27.14
C SER A 542 -10.43 -0.95 -25.81
N THR A 543 -10.59 -1.63 -24.67
CA THR A 543 -10.36 -1.04 -23.35
C THR A 543 -8.88 -0.65 -23.22
N PHE A 544 -8.60 0.63 -22.94
CA PHE A 544 -7.25 1.23 -22.89
C PHE A 544 -6.57 1.54 -24.23
N GLU A 545 -7.18 1.27 -25.38
CA GLU A 545 -6.62 1.68 -26.69
C GLU A 545 -6.67 3.21 -26.90
N ASP A 546 -7.65 3.89 -26.28
CA ASP A 546 -7.79 5.36 -26.36
C ASP A 546 -6.88 6.13 -25.37
N GLN A 547 -6.06 5.42 -24.57
CA GLN A 547 -5.16 6.00 -23.57
C GLN A 547 -3.68 5.96 -23.98
N GLU A 548 -3.36 5.31 -25.09
CA GLU A 548 -2.09 5.47 -25.84
C GLU A 548 -2.12 6.75 -26.68
#